data_AF-A0A8S9LU22-F1
#
_entry.id   AF-A0A8S9LU22-F1
#
_cell.length_a   1.000
_cell.length_b   1.000
_cell.length_c   1.000
_cell.angle_alpha   90.00
_cell.angle_beta   90.00
_cell.angle_gamma   90.00
#
_symmetry.space_group_name_H-M   'P 1'
#
loop_
_entity.id
_entity.type
_entity.pdbx_description
1 polymer ?
#
loop_
_entity_poly.entity_id
_entity_poly.type
_entity_poly.pdbx_seq_one_letter_code
_entity_poly.pdbx_strand_id
1 'polypeptide(L)'
;MKNQKEQNSSLSSSSPSLVAKLLNAQYLQFLNLLSYSLILCCGIIIGILLHSSLQDISSISSPNIQRISQLFLVSSIPSPPPPPPPPPSPSPPPPSPPPPSQPEHIGLEQFLRPPKKIMHDMEEEELLWRASMTPKIKNYPFPRTPKVAFMFLTKGHLPLAPLWERFFRGHEGLFSIYVHSHPSYNQTDPEGSVFHGRLIPSKSQVSNMTRVQ
;
A
#
# COMPACT_ATOMS: atom_id res chain seq x y z
N MET A 1 90.20 -34.20 -25.18
CA MET A 1 89.07 -34.48 -24.26
C MET A 1 88.30 -33.19 -24.08
N LYS A 2 87.05 -33.17 -24.58
CA LYS A 2 86.22 -31.97 -24.78
C LYS A 2 85.28 -31.75 -23.60
N ASN A 3 85.30 -30.52 -23.07
CA ASN A 3 84.18 -29.75 -22.52
C ASN A 3 83.12 -30.50 -21.71
N GLN A 4 83.27 -30.47 -20.37
CA GLN A 4 82.20 -30.86 -19.42
C GLN A 4 81.99 -29.85 -18.28
N LYS A 5 82.69 -28.69 -18.29
CA LYS A 5 82.65 -27.74 -17.17
C LYS A 5 81.68 -26.56 -17.36
N GLU A 6 81.15 -26.33 -18.56
CA GLU A 6 80.29 -25.16 -18.84
C GLU A 6 78.79 -25.47 -18.90
N GLN A 7 78.36 -26.73 -18.79
CA GLN A 7 76.94 -27.08 -18.88
C GLN A 7 76.19 -27.02 -17.55
N ASN A 8 76.88 -26.79 -16.43
CA ASN A 8 76.29 -26.87 -15.08
C ASN A 8 76.03 -25.49 -14.44
N SER A 9 76.35 -24.39 -15.11
CA SER A 9 76.24 -23.02 -14.58
C SER A 9 74.99 -22.25 -15.02
N SER A 10 74.17 -22.80 -15.92
CA SER A 10 73.02 -22.09 -16.51
C SER A 10 71.66 -22.35 -15.83
N LEU A 11 71.58 -23.23 -14.81
CA LEU A 11 70.31 -23.55 -14.14
C LEU A 11 70.03 -22.79 -12.82
N SER A 12 70.93 -21.93 -12.34
CA SER A 12 70.86 -21.41 -10.96
C SER A 12 70.33 -19.97 -10.81
N SER A 13 70.20 -19.17 -11.88
CA SER A 13 69.97 -17.72 -11.75
C SER A 13 68.53 -17.22 -11.97
N SER A 14 67.56 -18.08 -12.32
CA SER A 14 66.19 -17.65 -12.71
C SER A 14 65.12 -17.73 -11.61
N SER A 15 65.44 -18.22 -10.42
CA SER A 15 64.43 -18.65 -9.44
C SER A 15 63.88 -17.60 -8.45
N PRO A 16 64.61 -16.55 -7.99
CA PRO A 16 64.10 -15.70 -6.90
C PRO A 16 63.00 -14.70 -7.36
N SER A 17 63.03 -14.24 -8.61
CA SER A 17 62.05 -13.27 -9.12
C SER A 17 60.68 -13.90 -9.44
N LEU A 18 60.66 -15.17 -9.86
CA LEU A 18 59.43 -15.90 -10.15
C LEU A 18 58.69 -16.29 -8.86
N VAL A 19 59.44 -16.73 -7.83
CA VAL A 19 58.87 -17.04 -6.51
C VAL A 19 58.30 -15.79 -5.86
N ALA A 20 59.00 -14.65 -5.91
CA ALA A 20 58.49 -13.38 -5.40
C ALA A 20 57.22 -12.90 -6.12
N LYS A 21 57.14 -13.08 -7.46
CA LYS A 21 55.94 -12.76 -8.24
C LYS A 21 54.76 -13.69 -7.90
N LEU A 22 55.03 -14.98 -7.69
CA LEU A 22 54.00 -15.95 -7.32
C LEU A 22 53.44 -15.67 -5.92
N LEU A 23 54.31 -15.38 -4.95
CA LEU A 23 53.92 -15.00 -3.59
C LEU A 23 53.15 -13.68 -3.58
N ASN A 24 53.55 -12.68 -4.36
CA ASN A 24 52.84 -11.39 -4.46
C ASN A 24 51.46 -11.52 -5.10
N ALA A 25 51.35 -12.31 -6.18
CA ALA A 25 50.05 -12.59 -6.81
C ALA A 25 49.11 -13.33 -5.85
N GLN A 26 49.62 -14.32 -5.13
CA GLN A 26 48.86 -15.06 -4.12
C GLN A 26 48.45 -14.19 -2.93
N TYR A 27 49.32 -13.24 -2.53
CA TYR A 27 49.03 -12.26 -1.49
C TYR A 27 47.94 -11.26 -1.91
N LEU A 28 47.97 -10.77 -3.15
CA LEU A 28 46.91 -9.90 -3.69
C LEU A 28 45.56 -10.61 -3.76
N GLN A 29 45.54 -11.89 -4.17
CA GLN A 29 44.32 -12.71 -4.15
C GLN A 29 43.77 -12.88 -2.72
N PHE A 30 44.65 -13.10 -1.75
CA PHE A 30 44.28 -13.20 -0.34
C PHE A 30 43.73 -11.88 0.21
N LEU A 31 44.36 -10.74 -0.10
CA LEU A 31 43.85 -9.42 0.31
C LEU A 31 42.49 -9.11 -0.32
N ASN A 32 42.28 -9.50 -1.57
CA ASN A 32 40.99 -9.32 -2.22
C ASN A 32 39.91 -10.19 -1.55
N LEU A 33 40.21 -11.45 -1.25
CA LEU A 33 39.32 -12.35 -0.50
C LEU A 33 39.01 -11.81 0.91
N LEU A 34 40.01 -11.26 1.60
CA LEU A 34 39.85 -10.62 2.90
C LEU A 34 38.96 -9.37 2.80
N SER A 35 39.12 -8.56 1.75
CA SER A 35 38.26 -7.40 1.48
C SER A 35 36.80 -7.82 1.25
N TYR A 36 36.55 -8.83 0.43
CA TYR A 36 35.19 -9.36 0.22
C TYR A 36 34.59 -9.92 1.52
N SER A 37 35.38 -10.59 2.36
CA SER A 37 34.92 -11.07 3.66
C SER A 37 34.53 -9.92 4.60
N LEU A 38 35.30 -8.83 4.63
CA LEU A 38 34.98 -7.65 5.44
C LEU A 38 33.67 -7.00 4.96
N ILE A 39 33.49 -6.84 3.64
CA ILE A 39 32.26 -6.31 3.05
C ILE A 39 31.06 -7.19 3.41
N LEU A 40 31.20 -8.52 3.33
CA LEU A 40 30.16 -9.48 3.72
C LEU A 40 29.80 -9.34 5.20
N CYS A 41 30.79 -9.29 6.09
CA CYS A 41 30.57 -9.12 7.53
C CYS A 41 29.86 -7.80 7.84
N CYS A 42 30.28 -6.68 7.23
CA CYS A 42 29.61 -5.39 7.36
C CYS A 42 28.15 -5.48 6.89
N GLY A 43 27.90 -6.12 5.74
CA GLY A 43 26.55 -6.32 5.22
C GLY A 43 25.66 -7.13 6.17
N ILE A 44 26.18 -8.20 6.78
CA ILE A 44 25.44 -9.03 7.74
C ILE A 44 25.11 -8.22 9.02
N ILE A 45 26.07 -7.45 9.55
CA ILE A 45 25.84 -6.62 10.75
C ILE A 45 24.77 -5.56 10.47
N ILE A 46 24.84 -4.88 9.32
CA ILE A 46 23.83 -3.89 8.91
C ILE A 46 22.47 -4.56 8.72
N GLY A 47 22.41 -5.73 8.09
CA GLY A 47 21.19 -6.49 7.90
C GLY A 47 20.53 -6.90 9.22
N ILE A 48 21.32 -7.36 10.20
CA ILE A 48 20.83 -7.72 11.54
C ILE A 48 20.31 -6.47 12.27
N LEU A 49 21.06 -5.36 12.26
CA LEU A 49 20.61 -4.10 12.86
C LEU A 49 19.30 -3.59 12.23
N LEU A 50 19.20 -3.64 10.90
CA LEU A 50 18.00 -3.21 10.17
C LEU A 50 16.81 -4.13 10.48
N HIS A 51 17.02 -5.44 10.53
CA HIS A 51 15.99 -6.41 10.90
C HIS A 51 15.43 -6.12 12.31
N SER A 52 16.30 -5.89 13.29
CA SER A 52 15.89 -5.52 14.65
C SER A 52 15.09 -4.22 14.67
N SER A 53 15.53 -3.20 13.92
CA SER A 53 14.81 -1.93 13.81
C SER A 53 13.42 -2.06 13.18
N LEU A 54 13.28 -2.92 12.16
CA LEU A 54 11.97 -3.22 11.56
C LEU A 54 11.08 -4.02 12.51
N GLN A 55 11.65 -4.91 13.32
CA GLN A 55 10.90 -5.69 14.29
C GLN A 55 10.35 -4.82 15.43
N ASP A 56 11.08 -3.80 15.88
CA ASP A 56 10.58 -2.81 16.84
C ASP A 56 9.37 -2.03 16.28
N ILE A 57 9.42 -1.65 14.99
CA ILE A 57 8.30 -1.00 14.31
C ILE A 57 7.09 -1.95 14.21
N SER A 58 7.32 -3.23 13.92
CA SER A 58 6.26 -4.24 13.85
C SER A 58 5.62 -4.53 15.21
N SER A 59 6.40 -4.47 16.30
CA SER A 59 5.92 -4.70 17.67
C SER A 59 5.13 -3.50 18.22
N ILE A 60 5.50 -2.27 17.83
CA ILE A 60 4.72 -1.05 18.10
C ILE A 60 3.44 -1.00 17.23
N SER A 61 3.44 -1.68 16.09
CA SER A 61 2.32 -1.73 15.13
C SER A 61 1.43 -2.96 15.25
N SER A 62 1.37 -3.61 16.42
CA SER A 62 0.37 -4.64 16.70
C SER A 62 -0.86 -4.06 17.41
N PRO A 63 -1.86 -3.48 16.71
CA PRO A 63 -3.21 -3.48 17.22
C PRO A 63 -3.88 -4.76 16.73
N ASN A 64 -3.95 -5.78 17.59
CA ASN A 64 -5.13 -6.64 17.72
C ASN A 64 -5.83 -7.11 16.42
N ILE A 65 -5.10 -7.53 15.38
CA ILE A 65 -5.72 -8.05 14.14
C ILE A 65 -6.41 -9.40 14.40
N GLN A 66 -6.01 -10.14 15.44
CA GLN A 66 -6.66 -11.40 15.82
C GLN A 66 -8.11 -11.23 16.33
N ARG A 67 -8.55 -10.03 16.75
CA ARG A 67 -9.97 -9.78 17.07
C ARG A 67 -10.86 -9.70 15.83
N ILE A 68 -10.33 -9.33 14.67
CA ILE A 68 -11.16 -9.09 13.48
C ILE A 68 -11.67 -10.42 12.90
N SER A 69 -10.90 -11.51 13.01
CA SER A 69 -11.35 -12.84 12.59
C SER A 69 -12.49 -13.41 13.44
N GLN A 70 -12.75 -12.85 14.63
CA GLN A 70 -13.86 -13.29 15.51
C GLN A 70 -15.17 -12.54 15.24
N LEU A 71 -15.16 -11.44 14.49
CA LEU A 71 -16.36 -10.65 14.16
C LEU A 71 -17.17 -11.21 12.98
N PHE A 72 -16.62 -12.20 12.25
CA PHE A 72 -17.29 -12.83 11.11
C PHE A 72 -18.16 -14.04 11.49
N LEU A 73 -18.29 -14.35 12.77
CA LEU A 73 -19.21 -15.38 13.27
C LEU A 73 -20.47 -14.75 13.88
N VAL A 74 -21.10 -13.80 13.18
CA VAL A 74 -22.48 -13.39 13.54
C VAL A 74 -23.42 -14.51 13.09
N SER A 75 -23.99 -15.18 14.09
CA SER A 75 -25.06 -16.16 13.96
C SER A 75 -26.18 -15.64 13.05
N SER A 76 -26.48 -16.39 12.00
CA SER A 76 -27.65 -16.20 11.15
C SER A 76 -28.94 -16.35 11.99
N ILE A 77 -29.50 -15.24 12.46
CA ILE A 77 -30.86 -15.21 13.01
C ILE A 77 -31.82 -15.12 11.82
N PRO A 78 -32.80 -16.03 11.67
CA PRO A 78 -33.83 -15.88 10.65
C PRO A 78 -34.70 -14.67 10.99
N SER A 79 -34.74 -13.67 10.09
CA SER A 79 -35.65 -12.53 10.23
C SER A 79 -37.10 -13.00 10.14
N PRO A 80 -38.02 -12.51 11.00
CA PRO A 80 -39.44 -12.82 10.87
C PRO A 80 -40.01 -12.22 9.57
N PRO A 81 -41.05 -12.85 8.97
CA PRO A 81 -41.66 -12.33 7.75
C PRO A 81 -42.30 -10.95 7.99
N PRO A 82 -42.21 -10.02 7.03
CA PRO A 82 -42.79 -8.69 7.19
C PRO A 82 -44.32 -8.76 7.26
N PRO A 83 -44.97 -7.88 8.05
CA PRO A 83 -46.43 -7.79 8.07
C PRO A 83 -46.98 -7.30 6.73
N PRO A 84 -48.23 -7.66 6.38
CA PRO A 84 -48.86 -7.23 5.14
C PRO A 84 -49.05 -5.70 5.11
N PRO A 85 -48.92 -5.06 3.93
CA PRO A 85 -49.09 -3.62 3.81
C PRO A 85 -50.57 -3.21 4.02
N PRO A 86 -50.84 -2.05 4.64
CA PRO A 86 -52.19 -1.51 4.74
C PRO A 86 -52.75 -1.10 3.36
N PRO A 87 -54.09 -1.04 3.19
CA PRO A 87 -54.70 -0.62 1.94
C PRO A 87 -54.38 0.85 1.61
N PRO A 88 -54.22 1.21 0.33
CA PRO A 88 -53.91 2.58 -0.06
C PRO A 88 -55.11 3.50 0.15
N SER A 89 -54.90 4.60 0.89
CA SER A 89 -55.82 5.74 0.88
C SER A 89 -55.78 6.43 -0.50
N PRO A 90 -56.91 7.00 -0.98
CA PRO A 90 -56.96 7.66 -2.28
C PRO A 90 -56.03 8.87 -2.29
N SER A 91 -55.05 8.86 -3.20
CA SER A 91 -54.16 10.00 -3.44
C SER A 91 -54.92 11.09 -4.22
N PRO A 92 -54.69 12.38 -3.93
CA PRO A 92 -55.21 13.47 -4.75
C PRO A 92 -54.61 13.42 -6.18
N PRO A 93 -55.28 13.99 -7.19
CA PRO A 93 -54.80 13.95 -8.57
C PRO A 93 -53.42 14.64 -8.70
N PRO A 94 -52.50 14.09 -9.49
CA PRO A 94 -51.18 14.67 -9.66
C PRO A 94 -51.28 16.02 -10.40
N PRO A 95 -50.45 17.02 -10.04
CA PRO A 95 -50.30 18.22 -10.85
C PRO A 95 -49.72 17.87 -12.22
N SER A 96 -50.10 18.65 -13.23
CA SER A 96 -49.70 18.49 -14.64
C SER A 96 -48.17 18.35 -14.79
N PRO A 97 -47.69 17.45 -15.67
CA PRO A 97 -46.26 17.27 -15.85
C PRO A 97 -45.62 18.54 -16.44
N PRO A 98 -44.44 18.97 -15.94
CA PRO A 98 -43.62 19.94 -16.65
C PRO A 98 -43.19 19.36 -18.02
N PRO A 99 -42.83 20.22 -18.99
CA PRO A 99 -42.44 19.75 -20.32
C PRO A 99 -41.31 18.72 -20.22
N PRO A 100 -41.25 17.74 -21.13
CA PRO A 100 -40.32 16.63 -21.03
C PRO A 100 -38.90 17.18 -21.07
N SER A 101 -38.27 17.27 -19.90
CA SER A 101 -36.82 17.25 -19.80
C SER A 101 -36.41 16.01 -20.55
N GLN A 102 -35.74 16.19 -21.68
CA GLN A 102 -35.18 15.07 -22.43
C GLN A 102 -34.46 14.17 -21.41
N PRO A 103 -34.61 12.84 -21.47
CA PRO A 103 -33.70 11.99 -20.74
C PRO A 103 -32.33 12.38 -21.28
N GLU A 104 -31.58 13.18 -20.53
CA GLU A 104 -30.17 13.34 -20.80
C GLU A 104 -29.69 11.91 -20.85
N HIS A 105 -29.28 11.49 -22.03
CA HIS A 105 -28.78 10.15 -22.23
C HIS A 105 -27.42 10.20 -21.55
N ILE A 106 -27.43 10.08 -20.22
CA ILE A 106 -26.25 10.32 -19.42
C ILE A 106 -25.37 9.09 -19.62
N GLY A 107 -24.62 9.16 -20.72
CA GLY A 107 -23.83 8.07 -21.25
C GLY A 107 -22.76 7.65 -20.26
N LEU A 108 -22.14 6.51 -20.55
CA LEU A 108 -21.07 5.92 -19.74
C LEU A 108 -20.00 6.95 -19.30
N GLU A 109 -19.78 8.01 -20.09
CA GLU A 109 -18.94 9.17 -19.76
C GLU A 109 -19.13 9.74 -18.35
N GLN A 110 -20.36 9.83 -17.81
CA GLN A 110 -20.53 10.33 -16.43
C GLN A 110 -20.01 9.35 -15.39
N PHE A 111 -20.06 8.04 -15.67
CA PHE A 111 -19.54 7.00 -14.79
C PHE A 111 -18.01 6.90 -14.88
N LEU A 112 -17.41 7.43 -15.95
CA LEU A 112 -15.97 7.51 -16.13
C LEU A 112 -15.35 8.74 -15.45
N ARG A 113 -16.13 9.84 -15.34
CA ARG A 113 -15.64 11.05 -14.69
C ARG A 113 -15.53 10.84 -13.18
N PRO A 114 -14.38 11.21 -12.57
CA PRO A 114 -14.27 11.26 -11.13
C PRO A 114 -15.43 12.10 -10.55
N PRO A 115 -16.18 11.58 -9.57
CA PRO A 115 -17.24 12.33 -8.92
C PRO A 115 -16.70 13.66 -8.37
N LYS A 116 -17.40 14.76 -8.63
CA LYS A 116 -17.06 16.08 -8.05
C LYS A 116 -17.13 16.04 -6.52
N LYS A 117 -17.99 15.19 -5.96
CA LYS A 117 -18.14 14.92 -4.52
C LYS A 117 -17.57 13.53 -4.24
N ILE A 118 -16.45 13.47 -3.51
CA ILE A 118 -15.76 12.22 -3.15
C ILE A 118 -16.55 11.45 -2.08
N MET A 119 -17.36 12.14 -1.27
CA MET A 119 -18.18 11.54 -0.22
C MET A 119 -19.48 10.96 -0.79
N HIS A 120 -19.75 9.68 -0.50
CA HIS A 120 -21.04 9.06 -0.81
C HIS A 120 -22.11 9.43 0.22
N ASP A 121 -23.37 9.35 -0.19
CA ASP A 121 -24.54 9.57 0.68
C ASP A 121 -25.16 8.25 1.20
N MET A 122 -24.42 7.14 1.04
CA MET A 122 -24.88 5.79 1.41
C MET A 122 -24.73 5.51 2.91
N GLU A 123 -25.71 4.81 3.48
CA GLU A 123 -25.68 4.23 4.83
C GLU A 123 -24.69 3.06 4.92
N GLU A 124 -24.28 2.67 6.14
CA GLU A 124 -23.21 1.68 6.34
C GLU A 124 -23.61 0.29 5.87
N GLU A 125 -24.87 -0.07 6.03
CA GLU A 125 -25.49 -1.32 5.60
C GLU A 125 -25.47 -1.44 4.08
N GLU A 126 -25.77 -0.34 3.38
CA GLU A 126 -25.70 -0.27 1.92
C GLU A 126 -24.25 -0.38 1.44
N LEU A 127 -23.30 0.28 2.11
CA LEU A 127 -21.87 0.17 1.79
C LEU A 127 -21.36 -1.26 1.98
N LEU A 128 -21.71 -1.91 3.10
CA LEU A 128 -21.33 -3.29 3.38
C LEU A 128 -21.91 -4.23 2.34
N TRP A 129 -23.19 -4.07 2.01
CA TRP A 129 -23.85 -4.84 0.94
C TRP A 129 -23.11 -4.68 -0.39
N ARG A 130 -22.77 -3.44 -0.78
CA ARG A 130 -22.05 -3.17 -2.03
C ARG A 130 -20.62 -3.71 -2.03
N ALA A 131 -19.91 -3.60 -0.91
CA ALA A 131 -18.55 -4.11 -0.75
C ALA A 131 -18.50 -5.65 -0.75
N SER A 132 -19.59 -6.31 -0.35
CA SER A 132 -19.70 -7.79 -0.37
C SER A 132 -19.88 -8.37 -1.77
N MET A 133 -20.30 -7.55 -2.75
CA MET A 133 -20.51 -8.00 -4.12
C MET A 133 -19.20 -8.19 -4.87
N THR A 134 -19.04 -9.34 -5.54
CA THR A 134 -17.92 -9.56 -6.45
C THR A 134 -18.24 -9.02 -7.86
N PRO A 135 -17.37 -8.21 -8.48
CA PRO A 135 -17.57 -7.74 -9.85
C PRO A 135 -17.58 -8.93 -10.82
N LYS A 136 -18.69 -9.13 -11.54
CA LYS A 136 -18.85 -10.21 -12.54
C LYS A 136 -18.41 -9.82 -13.95
N ILE A 137 -17.96 -8.57 -14.15
CA ILE A 137 -17.55 -8.05 -15.45
C ILE A 137 -16.10 -8.46 -15.73
N LYS A 138 -15.90 -9.26 -16.78
CA LYS A 138 -14.57 -9.67 -17.25
C LYS A 138 -13.90 -8.61 -18.12
N ASN A 139 -14.67 -7.95 -18.98
CA ASN A 139 -14.19 -6.92 -19.90
C ASN A 139 -15.06 -5.66 -19.77
N TYR A 140 -14.42 -4.52 -19.59
CA TYR A 140 -15.14 -3.24 -19.55
C TYR A 140 -15.36 -2.71 -20.96
N PRO A 141 -16.50 -2.05 -21.24
CA PRO A 141 -16.80 -1.48 -22.57
C PRO A 141 -15.96 -0.22 -22.88
N PHE A 142 -14.95 0.08 -22.06
CA PHE A 142 -14.08 1.24 -22.18
C PHE A 142 -12.69 0.89 -21.65
N PRO A 143 -11.64 1.55 -22.16
CA PRO A 143 -10.29 1.38 -21.65
C PRO A 143 -10.24 1.86 -20.19
N ARG A 144 -9.91 0.95 -19.28
CA ARG A 144 -9.60 1.29 -17.89
C ARG A 144 -8.10 1.25 -17.71
N THR A 145 -7.54 2.37 -17.29
CA THR A 145 -6.15 2.39 -16.81
C THR A 145 -6.11 1.67 -15.46
N PRO A 146 -5.26 0.65 -15.29
CA PRO A 146 -5.03 0.04 -13.99
C PRO A 146 -4.58 1.12 -12.99
N LYS A 147 -5.19 1.15 -11.80
CA LYS A 147 -4.84 2.11 -10.74
C LYS A 147 -4.44 1.38 -9.48
N VAL A 148 -3.43 1.91 -8.80
CA VAL A 148 -3.00 1.41 -7.47
C VAL A 148 -3.66 2.23 -6.37
N ALA A 149 -4.27 1.58 -5.39
CA ALA A 149 -4.85 2.24 -4.22
C ALA A 149 -3.82 2.28 -3.07
N PHE A 150 -3.55 3.47 -2.54
CA PHE A 150 -2.72 3.69 -1.37
C PHE A 150 -3.63 4.07 -0.20
N MET A 151 -3.56 3.31 0.90
CA MET A 151 -4.28 3.59 2.14
C MET A 151 -3.29 3.98 3.24
N PHE A 152 -3.44 5.18 3.79
CA PHE A 152 -2.63 5.66 4.91
C PHE A 152 -3.50 5.70 6.16
N LEU A 153 -3.08 4.97 7.20
CA LEU A 153 -3.73 4.97 8.51
C LEU A 153 -2.88 5.79 9.46
N THR A 154 -3.37 6.94 9.91
CA THR A 154 -2.61 7.89 10.73
C THR A 154 -3.39 8.29 11.97
N LYS A 155 -2.71 8.66 13.05
CA LYS A 155 -3.39 9.26 14.23
C LYS A 155 -3.60 10.77 14.08
N GLY A 156 -2.84 11.41 13.20
CA GLY A 156 -2.88 12.84 12.92
C GLY A 156 -2.36 13.12 11.52
N HIS A 157 -1.43 14.07 11.39
CA HIS A 157 -0.81 14.39 10.11
C HIS A 157 -0.11 13.16 9.49
N LEU A 158 -0.08 13.10 8.16
CA LEU A 158 0.58 12.02 7.45
C LEU A 158 2.10 12.13 7.59
N PRO A 159 2.78 11.18 8.27
CA PRO A 159 4.24 11.19 8.33
C PRO A 159 4.82 11.10 6.93
N LEU A 160 5.92 11.83 6.70
CA LEU A 160 6.61 11.89 5.41
C LEU A 160 5.74 12.42 4.26
N ALA A 161 4.67 13.17 4.53
CA ALA A 161 3.83 13.77 3.48
C ALA A 161 4.63 14.44 2.35
N PRO A 162 5.68 15.26 2.62
CA PRO A 162 6.47 15.87 1.54
C PRO A 162 7.21 14.88 0.65
N LEU A 163 7.61 13.71 1.18
CA LEU A 163 8.23 12.64 0.40
C LEU A 163 7.19 11.98 -0.50
N TRP A 164 6.02 11.65 0.07
CA TRP A 164 4.93 11.05 -0.67
C TRP A 164 4.41 11.99 -1.77
N GLU A 165 4.33 13.30 -1.54
CA GLU A 165 3.97 14.27 -2.58
C GLU A 165 4.93 14.21 -3.77
N ARG A 166 6.24 14.05 -3.52
CA ARG A 166 7.24 13.89 -4.59
C ARG A 166 7.09 12.56 -5.30
N PHE A 167 6.77 11.49 -4.58
CA PHE A 167 6.54 10.17 -5.16
C PHE A 167 5.32 10.16 -6.11
N PHE A 168 4.23 10.82 -5.71
CA PHE A 168 2.99 10.86 -6.48
C PHE A 168 2.99 11.88 -7.61
N ARG A 169 3.86 12.89 -7.55
CA ARG A 169 3.97 13.93 -8.58
C ARG A 169 4.21 13.32 -9.96
N GLY A 170 3.42 13.75 -10.95
CA GLY A 170 3.54 13.30 -12.34
C GLY A 170 2.92 11.94 -12.66
N HIS A 171 2.36 11.25 -11.66
CA HIS A 171 1.69 9.95 -11.83
C HIS A 171 0.16 10.04 -11.71
N GLU A 172 -0.38 11.24 -11.92
CA GLU A 172 -1.81 11.52 -11.77
C GLU A 172 -2.66 10.57 -12.63
N GLY A 173 -3.71 10.01 -12.04
CA GLY A 173 -4.59 9.06 -12.72
C GLY A 173 -4.15 7.59 -12.67
N LEU A 174 -2.91 7.29 -12.26
CA LEU A 174 -2.42 5.91 -12.07
C LEU A 174 -2.59 5.39 -10.63
N PHE A 175 -3.03 6.25 -9.72
CA PHE A 175 -3.22 5.90 -8.33
C PHE A 175 -4.48 6.53 -7.74
N SER A 176 -4.87 6.05 -6.56
CA SER A 176 -5.89 6.66 -5.71
C SER A 176 -5.39 6.62 -4.27
N ILE A 177 -5.49 7.74 -3.56
CA ILE A 177 -5.02 7.88 -2.19
C ILE A 177 -6.21 7.97 -1.26
N TYR A 178 -6.15 7.24 -0.16
CA TYR A 178 -7.13 7.25 0.91
C TYR A 178 -6.38 7.46 2.23
N VAL A 179 -6.79 8.47 3.01
CA VAL A 179 -6.17 8.80 4.29
C VAL A 179 -7.22 8.64 5.38
N HIS A 180 -6.98 7.75 6.33
CA HIS A 180 -7.85 7.56 7.49
C HIS A 180 -7.13 8.05 8.73
N SER A 181 -7.62 9.16 9.29
CA SER A 181 -7.10 9.75 10.52
C SER A 181 -7.98 9.45 11.73
N HIS A 182 -7.51 9.81 12.94
CA HIS A 182 -8.36 9.79 14.13
C HIS A 182 -9.49 10.84 14.00
N PRO A 183 -10.72 10.62 14.54
CA PRO A 183 -11.85 11.54 14.34
C PRO A 183 -11.62 12.93 14.94
N SER A 184 -10.72 13.05 15.92
CA SER A 184 -10.34 14.35 16.49
C SER A 184 -9.37 15.14 15.62
N TYR A 185 -8.79 14.53 14.58
CA TYR A 185 -7.89 15.17 13.64
C TYR A 185 -8.66 15.62 12.40
N ASN A 186 -8.93 16.92 12.31
CA ASN A 186 -9.69 17.55 11.23
C ASN A 186 -8.87 18.63 10.51
N GLN A 187 -7.68 18.25 10.04
CA GLN A 187 -6.83 19.14 9.25
C GLN A 187 -7.05 18.87 7.77
N THR A 188 -7.26 19.94 7.01
CA THR A 188 -7.40 19.90 5.55
C THR A 188 -6.07 20.21 4.89
N ASP A 189 -5.68 19.40 3.91
CA ASP A 189 -4.50 19.70 3.08
C ASP A 189 -4.75 20.90 2.15
N PRO A 190 -3.71 21.68 1.81
CA PRO A 190 -3.83 22.81 0.89
C PRO A 190 -4.41 22.41 -0.47
N GLU A 191 -5.13 23.33 -1.11
CA GLU A 191 -5.55 23.15 -2.50
C GLU A 191 -4.31 22.95 -3.39
N GLY A 192 -4.28 21.82 -4.11
CA GLY A 192 -3.14 21.41 -4.94
C GLY A 192 -2.24 20.31 -4.35
N SER A 193 -2.41 19.93 -3.08
CA SER A 193 -1.78 18.73 -2.54
C SER A 193 -2.45 17.46 -3.09
N VAL A 194 -1.67 16.38 -3.29
CA VAL A 194 -2.20 15.07 -3.71
C VAL A 194 -3.12 14.44 -2.67
N PHE A 195 -3.02 14.91 -1.41
CA PHE A 195 -3.84 14.47 -0.27
C PHE A 195 -5.13 15.28 -0.10
N HIS A 196 -5.28 16.39 -0.82
CA HIS A 196 -6.46 17.23 -0.71
C HIS A 196 -7.74 16.45 -1.03
N GLY A 197 -8.72 16.50 -0.11
CA GLY A 197 -9.99 15.79 -0.23
C GLY A 197 -9.89 14.26 -0.20
N ARG A 198 -8.75 13.69 0.23
CA ARG A 198 -8.53 12.24 0.33
C ARG A 198 -8.79 11.67 1.72
N LEU A 199 -9.18 12.52 2.67
CA LEU A 199 -9.45 12.14 4.04
C LEU A 199 -10.80 11.42 4.14
N ILE A 200 -10.79 10.21 4.70
CA ILE A 200 -11.97 9.42 5.03
C ILE A 200 -12.32 9.69 6.50
N PRO A 201 -13.48 10.30 6.80
CA PRO A 201 -13.92 10.49 8.18
C PRO A 201 -14.14 9.15 8.87
N SER A 202 -13.52 8.98 10.05
CA SER A 202 -13.80 7.84 10.92
C SER A 202 -15.09 8.08 11.73
N LYS A 203 -15.95 7.07 11.87
CA LYS A 203 -17.10 7.15 12.80
C LYS A 203 -16.61 7.16 14.25
N SER A 204 -17.12 8.08 15.07
CA SER A 204 -16.91 8.05 16.51
C SER A 204 -17.70 6.87 17.11
N GLN A 205 -16.98 5.93 17.73
CA GLN A 205 -17.60 4.92 18.57
C GLN A 205 -18.02 5.61 19.88
N VAL A 206 -19.22 6.19 19.92
CA VAL A 206 -19.82 6.63 21.17
C VAL A 206 -20.17 5.37 21.95
N SER A 207 -19.27 4.93 22.84
CA SER A 207 -19.61 3.91 23.81
C SER A 207 -20.66 4.50 24.74
N ASN A 208 -21.93 4.19 24.50
CA ASN A 208 -23.00 4.42 25.47
C ASN A 208 -22.72 3.51 26.68
N MET A 209 -21.89 4.01 27.57
CA MET A 209 -21.62 3.40 28.86
C MET A 209 -22.80 3.76 29.77
N THR A 210 -23.95 3.17 29.48
CA THR A 210 -25.14 3.25 30.32
C THR A 210 -24.81 2.52 31.62
N ARG A 211 -24.37 3.29 32.62
CA ARG A 211 -24.31 2.85 34.01
C ARG A 211 -25.74 2.51 34.41
N VAL A 212 -26.05 1.22 34.41
CA VAL A 212 -27.24 0.70 35.11
C VAL A 212 -26.97 0.92 36.59
N GLN A 213 -27.73 1.84 37.20
CA GLN A 213 -28.00 1.86 38.63
C GLN A 213 -29.36 1.23 38.87
#